data_AF-W1WJY3-F1
#
_entry.id   AF-W1WJY3-F1
#
_cell.length_a   1.000
_cell.length_b   1.000
_cell.length_c   1.000
_cell.angle_alpha   90.00
_cell.angle_beta   90.00
_cell.angle_gamma   90.00
#
_symmetry.space_group_name_H-M   'P 1'
#
loop_
_entity.id
_entity.type
_entity.pdbx_description
1 polymer ?
#
loop_
_entity_poly.entity_id
_entity_poly.type
_entity_poly.pdbx_seq_one_letter_code
_entity_poly.pdbx_strand_id
1 'polypeptide(L)'
;MTDFIIGLMVIIWLTILVYLFLSELYFRSRRFKAIKRKIDTYTKECNELNDHIEAMKNVDLGFVSTYNGKLKCSNPNINSEYLKYNRTTYKCSSDTLDRAQKNPFKYIHKYFNVEFNEKTLEKLENILNDFLAVEEGKEKLKRQREEIIKSISRELPFI
;
A
#
# COMPACT_ATOMS: atom_id res chain seq x y z
N MET A 1 49.72 -18.64 34.21
CA MET A 1 48.93 -17.52 33.64
C MET A 1 48.53 -17.84 32.20
N THR A 2 49.46 -18.33 31.37
CA THR A 2 49.22 -18.82 30.00
C THR A 2 48.21 -19.96 29.91
N ASP A 3 48.32 -20.99 30.77
CA ASP A 3 47.41 -22.16 30.72
C ASP A 3 45.96 -21.80 31.06
N PHE A 4 45.79 -20.84 31.97
CA PHE A 4 44.48 -20.28 32.31
C PHE A 4 43.85 -19.53 31.13
N ILE A 5 44.65 -18.71 30.43
CA ILE A 5 44.20 -17.98 29.23
C ILE A 5 43.81 -18.95 28.11
N ILE A 6 44.61 -20.01 27.90
CA ILE A 6 44.32 -21.05 26.90
C ILE A 6 43.01 -21.77 27.24
N GLY A 7 42.82 -22.16 28.50
CA GLY A 7 41.56 -22.79 28.95
C GLY A 7 40.33 -21.92 28.71
N LEU A 8 40.44 -20.61 29.00
CA LEU A 8 39.35 -19.65 28.79
C LEU A 8 39.03 -19.46 27.30
N MET A 9 40.05 -19.38 26.44
CA MET A 9 39.88 -19.32 24.99
C MET A 9 39.19 -20.57 24.42
N VAL A 10 39.54 -21.75 24.92
CA VAL A 10 38.91 -23.02 24.51
C VAL A 10 37.43 -23.03 24.88
N ILE A 11 37.08 -22.60 26.11
CA ILE A 11 35.68 -22.54 26.56
C ILE A 11 34.87 -21.58 25.69
N ILE A 12 35.39 -20.39 25.39
CA ILE A 12 34.74 -19.42 24.48
C ILE A 12 34.54 -20.03 23.09
N TRP A 13 35.55 -20.71 22.56
CA TRP A 13 35.43 -21.36 21.26
C TRP A 13 34.35 -22.44 21.25
N LEU A 14 34.27 -23.24 22.31
CA LEU A 14 33.30 -24.31 22.45
C LEU A 14 31.87 -23.77 22.55
N THR A 15 31.66 -22.67 23.29
CA THR A 15 30.34 -22.03 23.39
C THR A 15 29.89 -21.45 22.06
N ILE A 16 30.80 -20.80 21.30
CA ILE A 16 30.50 -20.30 19.95
C ILE A 16 30.11 -21.46 19.02
N LEU A 17 30.85 -22.58 19.08
CA LEU A 17 30.61 -23.73 18.21
C LEU A 17 29.24 -24.38 18.49
N VAL A 18 28.89 -24.55 19.77
CA VAL A 18 27.56 -25.04 20.18
C VAL A 18 26.45 -24.08 19.72
N TYR A 19 26.65 -22.77 19.88
CA TYR A 19 25.69 -21.77 19.42
C TYR A 19 25.45 -21.86 17.90
N LEU A 20 26.52 -21.92 17.10
CA LEU A 20 26.44 -22.05 15.64
C LEU A 20 25.69 -23.33 15.23
N PHE A 21 25.95 -24.44 15.91
CA PHE A 21 25.28 -25.70 15.64
C PHE A 21 23.78 -25.66 15.92
N LEU A 22 23.38 -25.11 17.08
CA LEU A 22 21.96 -24.94 17.45
C LEU A 22 21.24 -23.99 16.48
N SER A 23 21.92 -22.92 16.08
CA SER A 23 21.41 -21.94 15.11
C SER A 23 21.14 -22.59 13.74
N GLU A 24 22.07 -23.38 13.22
CA GLU A 24 21.90 -24.09 11.95
C GLU A 24 20.74 -25.10 12.01
N LEU A 25 20.59 -25.83 13.12
CA LEU A 25 19.46 -26.73 13.34
C LEU A 25 18.13 -25.97 13.34
N TYR A 26 18.08 -24.81 13.99
CA TYR A 26 16.89 -23.95 14.01
C TYR A 26 16.52 -23.45 12.61
N PHE A 27 17.48 -22.93 11.83
CA PHE A 27 17.22 -22.44 10.47
C PHE A 27 16.84 -23.54 9.49
N ARG A 28 17.33 -24.78 9.70
CA ARG A 28 16.89 -25.94 8.91
C ARG A 28 15.53 -26.49 9.32
N SER A 29 15.04 -26.13 10.51
CA SER A 29 13.80 -26.64 11.06
C SER A 29 12.59 -26.35 10.16
N ARG A 30 11.56 -27.19 10.26
CA ARG A 30 10.30 -27.00 9.54
C ARG A 30 9.58 -25.72 9.97
N ARG A 31 9.73 -25.32 11.24
CA ARG A 31 9.11 -24.11 11.81
C ARG A 31 9.64 -22.85 11.15
N PHE A 32 10.97 -22.68 11.13
CA PHE A 32 11.61 -21.54 10.46
C PHE A 32 11.26 -21.46 8.97
N LYS A 33 11.30 -22.60 8.27
CA LYS A 33 10.89 -22.66 6.85
C LYS A 33 9.42 -22.29 6.64
N ALA A 34 8.53 -22.61 7.58
CA ALA A 34 7.13 -22.23 7.51
C ALA A 34 6.94 -20.72 7.69
N ILE A 35 7.63 -20.09 8.64
CA ILE A 35 7.64 -18.63 8.80
C ILE A 35 8.16 -17.96 7.53
N LYS A 36 9.31 -18.43 7.02
CA LYS A 36 9.90 -17.89 5.79
C LYS A 36 8.90 -17.92 4.63
N ARG A 37 8.24 -19.06 4.41
CA ARG A 37 7.20 -19.20 3.38
C ARG A 37 6.03 -18.24 3.60
N LYS A 38 5.56 -18.04 4.83
CA LYS A 38 4.49 -17.09 5.13
C LYS A 38 4.89 -15.66 4.77
N ILE A 39 6.13 -15.26 5.07
CA ILE A 39 6.67 -13.95 4.71
C ILE A 39 6.75 -13.83 3.18
N ASP A 40 7.29 -14.84 2.49
CA ASP A 40 7.39 -14.86 1.02
C ASP A 40 6.00 -14.71 0.36
N THR A 41 5.00 -15.45 0.86
CA THR A 41 3.61 -15.34 0.41
C THR A 41 3.03 -13.96 0.68
N TYR A 42 3.20 -13.42 1.89
CA TYR A 42 2.74 -12.08 2.24
C TYR A 42 3.36 -11.01 1.33
N THR A 43 4.67 -11.07 1.07
CA THR A 43 5.35 -10.16 0.15
C THR A 43 4.79 -10.28 -1.27
N LYS A 44 4.53 -11.50 -1.74
CA LYS A 44 3.92 -11.72 -3.05
C LYS A 44 2.52 -11.11 -3.12
N GLU A 45 1.66 -11.36 -2.13
CA GLU A 45 0.30 -10.80 -2.08
C GLU A 45 0.33 -9.25 -2.01
N CYS A 46 1.29 -8.65 -1.29
CA CYS A 46 1.50 -7.20 -1.29
C CYS A 46 1.86 -6.66 -2.68
N ASN A 47 2.76 -7.35 -3.39
CA ASN A 47 3.17 -6.93 -4.73
C ASN A 47 2.01 -7.05 -5.72
N GLU A 48 1.25 -8.14 -5.68
CA GLU A 48 0.06 -8.34 -6.52
C GLU A 48 -0.99 -7.25 -6.27
N LEU A 49 -1.25 -6.88 -5.01
CA LEU A 49 -2.16 -5.78 -4.68
C LEU A 49 -1.62 -4.43 -5.21
N ASN A 50 -0.31 -4.20 -5.09
CA ASN A 50 0.32 -2.98 -5.60
C ASN A 50 0.23 -2.88 -7.13
N ASP A 51 0.48 -3.98 -7.84
CA ASP A 51 0.35 -4.05 -9.29
C ASP A 51 -1.10 -3.78 -9.73
N HIS A 52 -2.08 -4.30 -8.98
CA HIS A 52 -3.49 -4.02 -9.21
C HIS A 52 -3.84 -2.53 -8.98
N ILE A 53 -3.31 -1.90 -7.92
CA ILE A 53 -3.46 -0.46 -7.67
C ILE A 53 -2.84 0.38 -8.80
N GLU A 54 -1.67 -0.02 -9.29
CA GLU A 54 -0.99 0.69 -10.37
C GLU A 54 -1.78 0.63 -11.68
N ALA A 55 -2.40 -0.52 -11.98
CA ALA A 55 -3.31 -0.64 -13.11
C ALA A 55 -4.52 0.31 -12.99
N MET A 56 -5.03 0.53 -11.78
CA MET A 56 -6.17 1.43 -11.54
C MET A 56 -5.85 2.93 -11.68
N LYS A 57 -4.61 3.36 -11.43
CA LYS A 57 -4.23 4.80 -11.51
C LYS A 57 -4.48 5.41 -12.89
N ASN A 58 -4.41 4.60 -13.94
CA ASN A 58 -4.53 5.04 -15.33
C ASN A 58 -5.95 4.83 -15.89
N VAL A 59 -6.93 4.48 -15.06
CA VAL A 59 -8.31 4.31 -15.52
C VAL A 59 -8.89 5.69 -15.85
N ASP A 60 -8.95 6.00 -17.14
CA ASP A 60 -9.64 7.18 -17.63
C ASP A 60 -11.14 7.01 -17.41
N LEU A 61 -11.70 7.80 -16.49
CA LEU A 61 -13.14 7.82 -16.22
C LEU A 61 -13.95 8.43 -17.37
N GLY A 62 -13.31 9.04 -18.37
CA GLY A 62 -13.98 9.80 -19.43
C GLY A 62 -14.60 11.10 -18.92
N PHE A 63 -14.33 11.46 -17.67
CA PHE A 63 -14.84 12.66 -17.02
C PHE A 63 -14.02 13.87 -17.45
N VAL A 64 -14.49 14.56 -18.48
CA VAL A 64 -13.93 15.85 -18.89
C VAL A 64 -14.68 16.95 -18.14
N SER A 65 -13.96 17.78 -17.39
CA SER A 65 -14.56 18.95 -16.75
C SER A 65 -15.08 19.90 -17.83
N THR A 66 -16.26 20.48 -17.62
CA THR A 66 -16.84 21.46 -18.56
C THR A 66 -16.11 22.81 -18.53
N TYR A 67 -15.10 22.97 -17.68
CA TYR A 67 -14.41 24.24 -17.44
C TYR A 67 -13.04 24.29 -18.11
N ASN A 68 -12.97 24.93 -19.29
CA ASN A 68 -11.72 25.28 -19.99
C ASN A 68 -11.25 26.72 -19.67
N GLY A 69 -11.21 27.11 -18.39
CA GLY A 69 -10.77 28.46 -18.01
C GLY A 69 -9.24 28.56 -17.89
N LYS A 70 -8.59 29.38 -18.71
CA LYS A 70 -7.22 29.86 -18.42
C LYS A 70 -7.24 30.75 -17.18
N LEU A 71 -6.39 30.45 -16.21
CA LEU A 71 -6.30 31.22 -14.97
C LEU A 71 -5.64 32.59 -15.25
N LYS A 72 -6.33 33.69 -14.91
CA LYS A 72 -5.65 34.96 -14.57
C LYS A 72 -5.40 34.93 -13.06
N CYS A 73 -4.20 34.52 -12.64
CA CYS A 73 -3.75 34.76 -11.29
C CYS A 73 -3.49 36.26 -11.11
N SER A 74 -4.17 36.89 -10.14
CA SER A 74 -3.92 38.29 -9.77
C SER A 74 -2.61 38.48 -9.00
N ASN A 75 -2.02 37.37 -8.51
CA ASN A 75 -0.80 37.39 -7.70
C ASN A 75 0.42 37.10 -8.60
N PRO A 76 1.31 38.07 -8.84
CA PRO A 76 2.45 37.93 -9.77
C PRO A 76 3.51 36.93 -9.29
N ASN A 77 3.49 36.52 -8.02
CA ASN A 77 4.48 35.60 -7.44
C ASN A 77 4.15 34.11 -7.62
N ILE A 78 2.97 33.77 -8.16
CA ILE A 78 2.60 32.38 -8.41
C ILE A 78 2.90 32.05 -9.86
N ASN A 79 3.92 31.22 -10.10
CA ASN A 79 4.26 30.74 -11.43
C ASN A 79 3.04 30.00 -12.03
N SER A 80 2.41 30.63 -13.02
CA SER A 80 1.22 30.12 -13.71
C SER A 80 1.42 28.76 -14.39
N GLU A 81 2.67 28.34 -14.55
CA GLU A 81 3.07 27.04 -15.13
C GLU A 81 2.73 25.85 -14.24
N TYR A 82 2.76 26.01 -12.90
CA TYR A 82 2.39 24.97 -11.94
C TYR A 82 0.86 24.84 -11.72
N LEU A 83 0.08 25.71 -12.37
CA LEU A 83 -1.38 25.75 -12.30
C LEU A 83 -2.03 25.16 -13.56
N LYS A 84 -1.34 24.24 -14.24
CA LYS A 84 -1.95 23.41 -15.29
C LYS A 84 -2.90 22.40 -14.63
N TYR A 85 -4.15 22.80 -14.46
CA TYR A 85 -5.22 21.89 -14.03
C TYR A 85 -5.42 20.80 -15.08
N ASN A 86 -5.52 19.55 -14.61
CA ASN A 86 -5.86 18.42 -15.47
C ASN A 86 -7.34 18.51 -15.89
N ARG A 87 -7.69 17.90 -17.03
CA ARG A 87 -9.07 17.83 -17.56
C ARG A 87 -10.08 17.22 -16.57
N THR A 88 -9.61 16.54 -15.54
CA THR A 88 -10.42 15.91 -14.49
C THR A 88 -10.59 16.77 -13.24
N THR A 89 -10.12 18.03 -13.24
CA THR A 89 -10.24 18.94 -12.08
C THR A 89 -11.25 20.04 -12.34
N TYR A 90 -12.16 20.27 -11.37
CA TYR A 90 -13.10 21.39 -11.39
C TYR A 90 -12.81 22.38 -10.26
N LYS A 91 -12.61 23.66 -10.61
CA LYS A 91 -12.41 24.71 -9.61
C LYS A 91 -13.74 25.14 -9.02
N CYS A 92 -13.88 25.03 -7.70
CA CYS A 92 -15.11 25.38 -7.00
C CYS A 92 -14.85 26.17 -5.71
N SER A 93 -15.88 26.85 -5.18
CA SER A 93 -15.84 27.47 -3.87
C SER A 93 -15.92 26.42 -2.76
N SER A 94 -15.50 26.77 -1.53
CA SER A 94 -15.61 25.89 -0.36
C SER A 94 -17.04 25.37 -0.15
N ASP A 95 -18.04 26.23 -0.32
CA ASP A 95 -19.46 25.83 -0.19
C ASP A 95 -19.89 24.82 -1.25
N THR A 96 -19.37 24.97 -2.47
CA THR A 96 -19.66 24.04 -3.55
C THR A 96 -19.00 22.69 -3.29
N LEU A 97 -17.79 22.68 -2.73
CA LEU A 97 -17.08 21.47 -2.33
C LEU A 97 -17.82 20.72 -1.20
N ASP A 98 -18.24 21.43 -0.15
CA ASP A 98 -19.01 20.82 0.95
C ASP A 98 -20.33 20.20 0.46
N ARG A 99 -21.04 20.90 -0.43
CA ARG A 99 -22.27 20.35 -1.04
C ARG A 99 -21.98 19.17 -1.98
N ALA A 100 -20.84 19.17 -2.68
CA ALA A 100 -20.41 18.08 -3.54
C ALA A 100 -20.05 16.83 -2.73
N GLN A 101 -19.38 16.98 -1.59
CA GLN A 101 -19.09 15.87 -0.67
C GLN A 101 -20.39 15.22 -0.15
N LYS A 102 -21.41 16.04 0.15
CA LYS A 102 -22.72 15.55 0.61
C LYS A 102 -23.56 14.89 -0.50
N ASN A 103 -23.40 15.32 -1.76
CA ASN A 103 -24.20 14.85 -2.89
C ASN A 103 -23.34 14.64 -4.16
N PRO A 104 -22.41 13.67 -4.15
CA PRO A 104 -21.37 13.57 -5.17
C PRO A 104 -21.91 13.41 -6.60
N PHE A 105 -22.88 12.52 -6.83
CA PHE A 105 -23.45 12.27 -8.15
C PHE A 105 -24.05 13.51 -8.81
N LYS A 106 -24.80 14.30 -8.03
CA LYS A 106 -25.44 15.54 -8.50
C LYS A 106 -24.40 16.54 -9.02
N TYR A 107 -23.27 16.64 -8.34
CA TYR A 107 -22.22 17.60 -8.67
C TYR A 107 -21.24 17.07 -9.73
N ILE A 108 -21.01 15.75 -9.81
CA ILE A 108 -20.30 15.12 -10.93
C ILE A 108 -21.04 15.42 -12.23
N HIS A 109 -22.34 15.14 -12.31
CA HIS A 109 -23.15 15.47 -13.49
C HIS A 109 -23.13 16.95 -13.87
N LYS A 110 -23.15 17.84 -12.86
CA LYS A 110 -23.25 19.28 -13.08
C LYS A 110 -21.97 19.88 -13.67
N TYR A 111 -20.81 19.38 -13.27
CA TYR A 111 -19.51 20.01 -13.56
C TYR A 111 -18.59 19.19 -14.45
N PHE A 112 -18.94 17.93 -14.70
CA PHE A 112 -18.24 17.06 -15.62
C PHE A 112 -19.21 16.66 -16.73
N ASN A 113 -18.71 16.63 -17.96
CA ASN A 113 -19.51 16.30 -19.15
C ASN A 113 -19.74 14.79 -19.22
N VAL A 114 -20.48 14.26 -18.25
CA VAL A 114 -20.75 12.83 -18.06
C VAL A 114 -22.17 12.53 -18.50
N GLU A 115 -22.30 11.73 -19.54
CA GLU A 115 -23.60 11.17 -19.91
C GLU A 115 -23.96 10.01 -18.99
N PHE A 116 -25.11 10.10 -18.33
CA PHE A 116 -25.69 9.03 -17.52
C PHE A 116 -26.38 8.00 -18.42
N ASN A 117 -25.57 7.21 -19.12
CA ASN A 117 -26.02 6.04 -19.85
C ASN A 117 -25.61 4.75 -19.12
N GLU A 118 -26.19 3.62 -19.52
CA GLU A 118 -25.93 2.29 -18.94
C GLU A 118 -24.44 1.95 -18.95
N LYS A 119 -23.71 2.29 -20.02
CA LYS A 119 -22.27 2.03 -20.15
C LYS A 119 -21.41 2.81 -19.16
N THR A 120 -21.74 4.08 -18.92
CA THR A 120 -21.05 4.92 -17.93
C THR A 120 -21.31 4.40 -16.51
N LEU A 121 -22.54 3.94 -16.24
CA LEU A 121 -22.89 3.36 -14.95
C LEU A 121 -22.16 2.05 -14.70
N GLU A 122 -22.14 1.14 -15.68
CA GLU A 122 -21.40 -0.12 -15.64
C GLU A 122 -19.89 0.13 -15.39
N LYS A 123 -19.31 1.10 -16.11
CA LYS A 123 -17.90 1.47 -15.92
C LYS A 123 -17.63 2.00 -14.51
N LEU A 124 -18.52 2.82 -13.97
CA LEU A 124 -18.39 3.33 -12.61
C LEU A 124 -18.50 2.19 -11.58
N GLU A 125 -19.46 1.29 -11.76
CA GLU A 125 -19.67 0.16 -10.87
C GLU A 125 -18.44 -0.76 -10.83
N ASN A 126 -17.87 -1.08 -11.99
CA ASN A 126 -16.65 -1.88 -12.08
C ASN A 126 -15.49 -1.22 -11.32
N ILE A 127 -15.30 0.09 -11.49
CA ILE A 127 -14.24 0.83 -10.80
C ILE A 127 -14.48 0.85 -9.29
N LEU A 128 -15.72 1.05 -8.85
CA LEU A 128 -16.06 1.01 -7.43
C LEU A 128 -15.81 -0.37 -6.84
N ASN A 129 -16.15 -1.43 -7.57
CA ASN A 129 -15.89 -2.81 -7.16
C ASN A 129 -14.38 -3.09 -7.05
N ASP A 130 -13.57 -2.60 -7.99
CA ASP A 130 -12.11 -2.71 -7.92
C ASP A 130 -11.54 -1.95 -6.70
N PHE A 131 -12.04 -0.75 -6.42
CA PHE A 131 -11.65 0.00 -5.21
C PHE A 131 -12.03 -0.73 -3.92
N LEU A 132 -13.22 -1.31 -3.85
CA LEU A 132 -13.67 -2.11 -2.71
C LEU A 132 -12.77 -3.33 -2.52
N ALA A 133 -12.45 -4.05 -3.60
CA ALA A 133 -11.54 -5.19 -3.56
C ALA A 133 -10.16 -4.81 -3.03
N VAL A 134 -9.65 -3.63 -3.39
CA VAL A 134 -8.37 -3.13 -2.86
C VAL A 134 -8.43 -2.77 -1.37
N GLU A 135 -9.50 -2.11 -0.91
CA GLU A 135 -9.64 -1.80 0.51
C GLU A 135 -9.78 -3.08 1.35
N GLU A 136 -10.56 -4.06 0.87
CA GLU A 136 -10.64 -5.38 1.51
C GLU A 136 -9.29 -6.11 1.50
N GLY A 137 -8.57 -6.07 0.38
CA GLY A 137 -7.24 -6.65 0.24
C GLY A 137 -6.24 -6.04 1.22
N LYS A 138 -6.27 -4.71 1.40
CA LYS A 138 -5.44 -3.99 2.38
C LYS A 138 -5.73 -4.42 3.81
N GLU A 139 -7.00 -4.52 4.20
CA GLU A 139 -7.38 -5.00 5.54
C GLU A 139 -7.02 -6.49 5.75
N LYS A 140 -7.08 -7.32 4.69
CA LYS A 140 -6.60 -8.70 4.73
C LYS A 140 -5.08 -8.76 4.98
N LEU A 141 -4.30 -8.02 4.21
CA LEU A 141 -2.83 -7.99 4.34
C LEU A 141 -2.40 -7.48 5.72
N LYS A 142 -3.09 -6.47 6.26
CA LYS A 142 -2.84 -5.96 7.61
C LYS A 142 -3.02 -7.05 8.67
N ARG A 143 -4.10 -7.83 8.60
CA ARG A 143 -4.35 -8.97 9.50
C ARG A 143 -3.27 -10.05 9.35
N GLN A 144 -2.93 -10.43 8.12
CA GLN A 144 -1.86 -11.41 7.86
C GLN A 144 -0.52 -10.97 8.45
N ARG A 145 -0.16 -9.70 8.32
CA ARG A 145 1.06 -9.14 8.91
C ARG A 145 1.07 -9.30 10.43
N GLU A 146 -0.04 -8.98 11.10
CA GLU A 146 -0.18 -9.13 12.56
C GLU A 146 -0.05 -10.60 12.99
N GLU A 147 -0.65 -11.53 12.23
CA GLU A 147 -0.51 -12.96 12.47
C GLU A 147 0.93 -13.47 12.31
N ILE A 148 1.64 -12.99 11.27
CA ILE A 148 3.05 -13.31 11.04
C ILE A 148 3.89 -12.82 12.23
N ILE A 149 3.73 -11.55 12.65
CA ILE A 149 4.44 -10.98 13.79
C ILE A 149 4.17 -11.81 15.06
N LYS A 150 2.91 -12.15 15.34
CA LYS A 150 2.53 -12.99 16.48
C LYS A 150 3.06 -14.42 16.39
N SER A 151 3.27 -14.96 15.19
CA SER A 151 3.88 -16.28 15.00
C SER A 151 5.38 -16.25 15.29
N ILE A 152 6.10 -15.22 14.83
CA ILE A 152 7.53 -15.06 15.08
C ILE A 152 7.80 -14.97 16.58
N SER A 153 7.05 -14.14 17.31
CA SER A 153 7.23 -14.00 18.77
C SER A 153 7.01 -15.31 19.56
N ARG A 154 6.25 -16.27 19.02
CA ARG A 154 6.02 -17.58 19.66
C ARG A 154 7.02 -18.66 19.26
N GLU A 155 7.64 -18.51 18.10
CA GLU A 155 8.48 -19.53 17.48
C GLU A 155 9.99 -19.26 17.66
N LEU A 156 10.37 -18.11 18.22
CA LEU A 156 11.73 -17.84 18.63
C LEU A 156 12.09 -18.69 19.86
N PRO A 157 13.15 -19.50 19.79
CA PRO A 157 13.64 -20.22 20.96
C PRO A 157 14.16 -19.20 21.98
N PHE A 158 13.82 -19.41 23.26
CA PHE A 158 14.52 -18.75 24.36
C PHE A 158 15.93 -19.35 24.41
N ILE A 159 16.88 -18.70 23.73
CA ILE A 159 18.32 -19.00 23.79
C ILE A 159 18.96 -17.96 24.69
#